data_AF-A0A511FEL0-F1
#
_entry.id   AF-A0A511FEL0-F1
#
_cell.length_a   1.000
_cell.length_b   1.000
_cell.length_c   1.000
_cell.angle_alpha   90.00
_cell.angle_beta   90.00
_cell.angle_gamma   90.00
#
_symmetry.space_group_name_H-M   'P 1'
#
loop_
_entity.id
_entity.type
_entity.pdbx_description
1 polymer ?
#
loop_
_entity_poly.entity_id
_entity_poly.type
_entity_poly.pdbx_seq_one_letter_code
_entity_poly.pdbx_strand_id
1 'polypeptide(L)' 'MCTGIRFSDGDGHLYLARNLDWTSGYGERVVVTPTGYVPRSPFGAVPAIRHATIGMGIVAEGTPL' A
#
# COMPACT_ATOMS: atom_id res chain seq x y z
N MET A 1 13.77 -10.05 -5.00
CA MET A 1 13.29 -10.74 -3.77
C MET A 1 13.12 -9.65 -2.73
N CYS A 2 11.92 -9.40 -2.21
CA CYS A 2 11.74 -8.29 -1.26
C CYS A 2 12.26 -8.62 0.15
N THR A 3 12.59 -7.58 0.91
CA THR A 3 12.99 -7.58 2.32
C THR A 3 12.18 -6.52 3.07
N GLY A 4 11.70 -6.87 4.26
CA GLY A 4 11.04 -5.94 5.18
C GLY A 4 11.79 -5.87 6.51
N ILE A 5 11.78 -4.69 7.13
CA ILE A 5 12.32 -4.47 8.48
C ILE A 5 11.25 -3.82 9.36
N ARG A 6 11.20 -4.23 10.62
CA ARG A 6 10.31 -3.65 11.63
C ARG A 6 11.05 -3.58 12.96
N PHE A 7 10.92 -2.45 13.65
CA PHE A 7 11.36 -2.29 15.03
C PHE A 7 10.52 -1.24 15.77
N SER A 8 10.73 -1.12 17.08
CA SER A 8 10.15 -0.08 17.92
C SER A 8 11.25 0.63 18.70
N ASP A 9 11.06 1.91 18.97
CA ASP A 9 11.96 2.70 19.83
C ASP A 9 11.58 2.59 21.32
N GLY A 10 12.31 3.29 22.19
CA GLY A 10 12.04 3.29 23.63
C GLY A 10 10.73 3.97 24.03
N ASP A 11 10.16 4.80 23.15
CA ASP A 11 8.89 5.51 23.37
C ASP A 11 7.69 4.70 22.82
N GLY A 12 7.95 3.54 22.21
CA GLY A 12 6.92 2.65 21.68
C GLY A 12 6.41 3.02 20.29
N HIS A 13 7.08 3.93 19.57
CA HIS A 13 6.75 4.17 18.16
C HIS A 13 7.12 2.97 17.30
N LEU A 14 6.37 2.76 16.22
CA LEU A 14 6.57 1.66 15.29
C LEU A 14 7.21 2.16 14.01
N TYR A 15 8.32 1.53 13.62
CA TYR A 15 9.00 1.78 12.36
C TYR A 15 8.89 0.54 11.48
N LEU A 16 8.49 0.75 10.24
CA LEU A 16 8.33 -0.29 9.23
C LEU A 16 8.91 0.23 7.92
N ALA A 17 9.76 -0.56 7.29
CA ALA A 17 10.27 -0.29 5.96
C ALA A 17 10.38 -1.58 5.16
N ARG A 18 10.47 -1.43 3.84
CA ARG A 18 10.70 -2.53 2.91
C ARG A 18 11.43 -2.02 1.68
N ASN A 19 12.15 -2.90 1.00
CA ASN A 19 12.51 -2.66 -0.38
C ASN A 19 11.42 -3.21 -1.33
N LEU A 20 11.53 -2.83 -2.60
CA LEU A 20 10.77 -3.39 -3.70
C LEU A 20 11.78 -3.82 -4.75
N ASP A 21 12.26 -5.05 -4.61
CA ASP A 21 13.31 -5.59 -5.47
C ASP A 21 12.72 -6.29 -6.67
N TRP A 22 12.81 -5.62 -7.83
CA TRP A 22 12.37 -6.14 -9.12
C TRP A 22 13.34 -5.74 -10.23
N THR A 23 13.22 -6.36 -11.40
CA THR A 23 14.10 -6.11 -12.55
C THR A 23 13.80 -4.80 -13.28
N SER A 24 12.61 -4.25 -13.10
CA SER A 24 12.16 -2.99 -13.71
C SER A 24 11.09 -2.31 -12.85
N GLY A 25 10.94 -0.99 -12.99
CA GLY A 25 9.84 -0.25 -12.35
C GLY A 25 8.50 -0.50 -13.06
N TYR A 26 7.41 -0.20 -12.34
CA TYR A 26 6.03 -0.24 -12.83
C TYR A 26 5.32 1.12 -12.72
N GLY A 27 6.06 2.19 -12.41
CA GLY A 27 5.48 3.51 -12.13
C GLY A 27 5.00 3.63 -10.68
N GLU A 28 5.64 2.90 -9.78
CA GLU A 28 5.41 2.93 -8.35
C GLU A 28 5.61 4.32 -7.76
N ARG A 29 4.74 4.69 -6.81
CA ARG A 29 4.73 5.99 -6.14
C ARG A 29 4.01 5.88 -4.80
N VAL A 30 4.04 6.96 -4.02
CA VAL A 30 3.15 7.09 -2.87
C VAL A 30 1.72 7.22 -3.37
N VAL A 31 0.85 6.33 -2.92
CA VAL A 31 -0.57 6.31 -3.25
C VAL A 31 -1.38 6.44 -1.96
N VAL A 32 -2.42 7.28 -2.01
CA VAL A 32 -3.41 7.42 -0.93
C VAL A 32 -4.72 6.86 -1.43
N THR A 33 -5.30 5.93 -0.66
CA THR A 33 -6.64 5.41 -0.90
C THR A 33 -7.57 5.96 0.18
N PRO A 34 -8.51 6.86 -0.16
CA PRO A 34 -9.35 7.51 0.84
C PRO A 34 -10.41 6.55 1.40
N THR A 35 -10.91 6.88 2.59
CA THR A 35 -12.12 6.26 3.14
C THR A 35 -13.28 6.41 2.15
N GLY A 36 -14.08 5.36 1.99
CA GLY A 36 -15.22 5.34 1.08
C GLY A 36 -14.89 5.01 -0.37
N TYR A 37 -13.61 4.88 -0.74
CA TYR A 37 -13.24 4.37 -2.06
C TYR A 37 -13.82 2.95 -2.24
N VAL A 38 -14.48 2.72 -3.38
CA VAL A 38 -15.07 1.42 -3.75
C VAL A 38 -14.13 0.74 -4.75
N PRO A 39 -13.39 -0.32 -4.35
CA PRO A 39 -12.46 -0.98 -5.26
C PRO A 39 -13.19 -1.66 -6.42
N ARG A 40 -12.68 -1.46 -7.64
CA ARG A 40 -13.11 -2.20 -8.84
C ARG A 40 -12.50 -3.62 -8.84
N SER A 41 -12.85 -4.40 -7.83
CA SER A 41 -12.36 -5.77 -7.68
C SER A 41 -13.28 -6.77 -8.38
N PRO A 42 -12.79 -7.64 -9.29
CA PRO A 42 -13.60 -8.70 -9.90
C PRO A 42 -14.11 -9.72 -8.88
N PHE A 43 -13.50 -9.77 -7.69
CA PHE A 43 -13.87 -10.68 -6.61
C PHE A 43 -14.76 -10.04 -5.52
N GLY A 44 -15.13 -8.77 -5.66
CA GLY A 44 -15.92 -8.07 -4.63
C GLY A 44 -15.28 -8.08 -3.23
N ALA A 45 -13.95 -7.98 -3.14
CA ALA A 45 -13.19 -8.24 -1.91
C ALA A 45 -13.68 -7.41 -0.70
N VAL A 46 -13.95 -6.12 -0.91
CA VAL A 46 -14.56 -5.23 0.09
C VAL A 46 -15.53 -4.26 -0.57
N PRO A 47 -16.66 -3.91 0.09
CA PRO A 47 -17.63 -2.98 -0.48
C PRO A 47 -17.13 -1.54 -0.53
N ALA A 48 -16.30 -1.13 0.45
CA ALA A 48 -15.61 0.16 0.47
C ALA A 48 -14.43 0.12 1.45
N ILE A 49 -13.46 1.01 1.25
CA ILE A 49 -12.33 1.21 2.16
C ILE A 49 -12.81 1.93 3.43
N ARG A 50 -12.69 1.26 4.58
CA ARG A 50 -13.16 1.80 5.88
C ARG A 50 -12.20 2.83 6.49
N HIS A 51 -10.90 2.61 6.34
CA HIS A 51 -9.86 3.50 6.84
C HIS A 51 -8.99 3.93 5.68
N ALA A 52 -8.70 5.24 5.60
CA ALA A 52 -7.79 5.74 4.60
C ALA A 52 -6.42 5.03 4.74
N THR A 53 -5.86 4.59 3.62
CA THR A 53 -4.56 3.92 3.58
C THR A 53 -3.58 4.74 2.75
N ILE A 54 -2.30 4.65 3.11
CA ILE A 54 -1.19 5.25 2.37
C ILE A 54 -0.07 4.23 2.28
N GLY A 55 0.60 4.19 1.13
CA GLY A 55 1.75 3.31 0.93
C GLY A 55 2.40 3.49 -0.43
N MET A 56 3.50 2.77 -0.64
CA MET A 56 4.09 2.60 -1.96
C MET A 56 3.23 1.62 -2.75
N GLY A 57 2.77 2.03 -3.92
CA GLY A 57 1.89 1.25 -4.77
C GLY A 57 1.86 1.76 -6.20
N ILE A 58 0.95 1.21 -7.00
CA ILE A 58 0.65 1.70 -8.36
C ILE A 58 -0.83 2.06 -8.48
N VAL A 59 -1.18 2.83 -9.50
CA VAL A 59 -2.58 3.04 -9.88
C VAL A 59 -2.81 2.32 -11.20
N ALA A 60 -3.39 1.12 -11.13
CA ALA A 60 -3.70 0.31 -12.29
C ALA A 60 -5.16 0.55 -12.71
N GLU A 61 -5.38 1.11 -13.89
CA GLU A 61 -6.74 1.37 -14.43
C GLU A 61 -7.63 2.19 -13.47
N GLY A 62 -7.03 3.16 -12.77
CA GLY A 62 -7.71 3.97 -11.76
C GLY A 62 -7.91 3.29 -10.40
N THR A 63 -7.43 2.06 -10.24
CA THR A 63 -7.47 1.30 -8.98
C THR A 63 -6.13 1.42 -8.24
N PRO A 64 -6.10 1.99 -7.03
CA PRO A 64 -4.94 1.91 -6.14
C PRO A 64 -4.64 0.45 -5.75
N LEU A 65 -3.39 0.02 -5.94
CA LEU A 65 -2.88 -1.32 -5.57
C LEU A 65 -1.73 -1.22 -4.56
#